data_AF-A0A7C0YGB7-F1
#
_entry.id   AF-A0A7C0YGB7-F1
#
_cell.length_a   1.000
_cell.length_b   1.000
_cell.length_c   1.000
_cell.angle_alpha   90.00
_cell.angle_beta   90.00
_cell.angle_gamma   90.00
#
_symmetry.space_group_name_H-M   'P 1'
#
loop_
_entity.id
_entity.type
_entity.pdbx_description
1 polymer ?
#
loop_
_entity_poly.entity_id
_entity_poly.type
_entity_poly.pdbx_seq_one_letter_code
_entity_poly.pdbx_strand_id
1 'polypeptide(L)'
;MICPGRHMGRLISKMVLALLLSLILLWDIGQVLAQQTTDLDDILSGFDDQTGPTRKAQNSESNINEVLEGFDDEPKEGQGESGLEEALTGFDEAPEKSGKGRPDVRADRDRQEKPNWLQLSGALSIGSSINFAHDSPEAGETDYRGLSRLKTKASLEAKVKLSPSCQVKVGGHVFYDFAYAIKDRDEFTDDVLEHYEKEAELDEAYFQGALLPGLDLKVGRQIVVWGKSD
;
A
#
# COMPACT_ATOMS: atom_id res chain seq x y z
N MET A 1 20.93 -25.53 16.08
CA MET A 1 19.60 -26.11 16.42
C MET A 1 18.54 -25.30 15.67
N ILE A 2 18.56 -25.36 14.33
CA ILE A 2 17.81 -24.44 13.46
C ILE A 2 16.71 -25.29 12.80
N CYS A 3 15.47 -25.14 13.25
CA CYS A 3 14.26 -25.89 12.83
C CYS A 3 14.33 -27.43 12.96
N PRO A 4 13.85 -28.05 14.06
CA PRO A 4 13.77 -29.52 14.14
C PRO A 4 12.67 -30.04 13.20
N GLY A 5 13.08 -30.69 12.12
CA GLY A 5 12.17 -31.38 11.20
C GLY A 5 11.68 -32.71 11.78
N ARG A 6 10.37 -32.86 12.00
CA ARG A 6 9.77 -34.17 12.28
C ARG A 6 8.59 -34.45 11.34
N HIS A 7 8.92 -35.22 10.31
CA HIS A 7 8.10 -36.00 9.38
C HIS A 7 7.00 -35.34 8.52
N MET A 8 6.18 -34.40 9.03
CA MET A 8 5.15 -33.74 8.18
C MET A 8 5.75 -32.59 7.34
N GLY A 9 6.82 -31.95 7.87
CA GLY A 9 7.54 -30.87 7.19
C GLY A 9 8.37 -31.31 5.98
N ARG A 10 8.60 -32.61 5.75
CA ARG A 10 9.42 -33.08 4.62
C ARG A 10 8.73 -32.94 3.26
N LEU A 11 7.40 -33.02 3.20
CA LEU A 11 6.65 -32.80 1.95
C LEU A 11 6.41 -31.30 1.70
N ILE A 12 6.05 -30.54 2.74
CA ILE A 12 5.83 -29.09 2.64
C ILE A 12 7.15 -28.36 2.38
N SER A 13 8.25 -28.76 3.03
CA SER A 13 9.59 -28.22 2.75
C SER A 13 10.05 -28.52 1.33
N LYS A 14 9.73 -29.71 0.78
CA LYS A 14 10.05 -30.01 -0.62
C LYS A 14 9.21 -29.19 -1.60
N MET A 15 7.93 -28.94 -1.32
CA MET A 15 7.08 -28.08 -2.15
C MET A 15 7.50 -26.61 -2.08
N VAL A 16 7.78 -26.08 -0.88
CA VAL A 16 8.22 -24.68 -0.70
C VAL A 16 9.63 -24.48 -1.27
N LEU A 17 10.55 -25.44 -1.09
CA LEU A 17 11.87 -25.40 -1.70
C LEU A 17 11.78 -25.48 -3.22
N ALA A 18 10.90 -26.32 -3.79
CA ALA A 18 10.68 -26.39 -5.24
C ALA A 18 10.07 -25.09 -5.79
N LEU A 19 9.13 -24.46 -5.06
CA LEU A 19 8.52 -23.20 -5.45
C LEU A 19 9.52 -22.03 -5.38
N LEU A 20 10.35 -21.99 -4.31
CA LEU A 20 11.44 -21.02 -4.17
C LEU A 20 12.54 -21.26 -5.22
N LEU A 21 12.92 -22.50 -5.52
CA LEU A 21 13.87 -22.80 -6.60
C LEU A 21 13.31 -22.40 -7.97
N SER A 22 12.02 -22.65 -8.23
CA SER A 22 11.40 -22.23 -9.50
C SER A 22 11.34 -20.71 -9.63
N LEU A 23 11.12 -19.99 -8.53
CA LEU A 23 11.10 -18.52 -8.53
C LEU A 23 12.50 -17.94 -8.76
N ILE A 24 13.55 -18.59 -8.24
CA ILE A 24 14.96 -18.23 -8.49
C ILE A 24 15.37 -18.52 -9.94
N LEU A 25 14.91 -19.63 -10.52
CA LEU A 25 15.18 -20.00 -11.92
C LEU A 25 14.37 -19.17 -12.95
N LEU A 26 13.35 -18.43 -12.51
CA LEU A 26 12.58 -17.49 -13.35
C LEU A 26 13.14 -16.06 -13.32
N TRP A 27 14.14 -15.76 -12.49
CA TRP A 27 14.80 -14.44 -12.42
C TRP A 27 15.70 -14.16 -13.64
N ASP A 28 16.21 -15.20 -14.33
CA ASP A 28 17.11 -15.05 -15.48
C ASP A 28 16.44 -14.49 -16.75
N ILE A 29 15.12 -14.35 -16.78
CA ILE A 29 14.40 -13.75 -17.92
C ILE A 29 14.26 -12.22 -17.77
N GLY A 30 14.53 -11.67 -16.57
CA GLY A 30 14.35 -10.24 -16.27
C GLY A 30 15.56 -9.33 -16.47
N GLN A 31 16.75 -9.88 -16.78
CA GLN A 31 18.01 -9.12 -16.84
C GLN A 31 18.21 -8.28 -18.13
N VAL A 32 17.19 -8.11 -18.97
CA VAL A 32 17.30 -7.35 -20.23
C VAL A 32 16.92 -5.87 -20.10
N LEU A 33 16.44 -5.39 -18.94
CA LEU A 33 15.86 -4.04 -18.84
C LEU A 33 16.42 -3.11 -17.74
N ALA A 34 17.68 -3.27 -17.33
CA ALA A 34 18.28 -2.34 -16.37
C ALA A 34 19.72 -2.02 -16.73
N GLN A 35 19.91 -1.06 -17.63
CA GLN A 35 21.23 -0.51 -17.93
C GLN A 35 21.16 0.99 -18.19
N GLN A 36 21.06 1.78 -17.12
CA GLN A 36 21.68 3.12 -17.06
C GLN A 36 21.66 3.67 -15.62
N THR A 37 22.77 3.55 -14.90
CA THR A 37 23.04 4.34 -13.68
C THR A 37 24.47 4.87 -13.71
N THR A 38 24.65 5.87 -14.54
CA THR A 38 25.69 6.90 -14.50
C THR A 38 24.88 8.12 -14.94
N ASP A 39 24.45 9.01 -14.04
CA ASP A 39 25.24 10.17 -13.62
C ASP A 39 24.64 10.82 -12.35
N LEU A 40 24.95 10.26 -11.17
CA LEU A 40 24.54 10.86 -9.88
C LEU A 40 25.52 11.95 -9.41
N ASP A 41 26.76 11.92 -9.90
CA ASP A 41 27.80 12.90 -9.54
C ASP A 41 27.62 14.26 -10.26
N ASP A 42 26.98 14.28 -11.44
CA ASP A 42 26.73 15.53 -12.19
C ASP A 42 25.61 16.38 -11.59
N ILE A 43 24.57 15.77 -11.01
CA ILE A 43 23.42 16.46 -10.40
C ILE A 43 23.81 17.19 -9.10
N LEU A 44 24.80 16.69 -8.38
CA LEU A 44 25.23 17.25 -7.08
C LEU A 44 26.12 18.49 -7.20
N SER A 45 26.64 18.78 -8.39
CA SER A 45 27.56 19.91 -8.63
C SER A 45 26.87 21.29 -8.77
N GLY A 46 25.54 21.33 -8.94
CA GLY A 46 24.79 22.57 -9.17
C GLY A 46 24.28 23.29 -7.92
N PHE A 47 24.49 22.74 -6.72
CA PHE A 47 23.86 23.23 -5.49
C PHE A 47 24.73 24.16 -4.61
N ASP A 48 26.00 24.38 -4.95
CA ASP A 48 26.96 24.98 -4.00
C ASP A 48 27.32 26.45 -4.26
N ASP A 49 26.54 27.20 -5.06
CA ASP A 49 26.89 28.61 -5.30
C ASP A 49 25.70 29.54 -5.56
N GLN A 50 24.92 29.89 -4.52
CA GLN A 50 24.23 31.19 -4.45
C GLN A 50 24.09 31.69 -3.00
N THR A 51 25.01 32.57 -2.60
CA THR A 51 24.88 33.42 -1.40
C THR A 51 24.39 34.83 -1.77
N GLY A 52 23.11 35.13 -1.51
CA GLY A 52 22.52 36.49 -1.40
C GLY A 52 22.29 37.27 -2.73
N PRO A 53 21.36 38.26 -2.76
CA PRO A 53 21.04 39.20 -1.68
C PRO A 53 19.55 39.42 -1.33
N THR A 54 19.39 39.93 -0.11
CA THR A 54 18.24 40.54 0.57
C THR A 54 17.15 41.19 -0.29
N ARG A 55 15.89 40.72 -0.13
CA ARG A 55 14.67 41.52 -0.39
C ARG A 55 13.86 41.71 0.89
N LYS A 56 13.36 42.94 0.99
CA LYS A 56 12.79 43.60 2.16
C LYS A 56 11.60 42.86 2.74
N ALA A 57 11.60 42.74 4.07
CA ALA A 57 10.43 42.48 4.87
C ALA A 57 9.42 43.61 4.70
N GLN A 58 8.26 43.31 4.13
CA GLN A 58 7.05 44.11 4.30
C GLN A 58 5.83 43.25 3.94
N ASN A 59 4.95 43.08 4.94
CA ASN A 59 3.52 42.81 4.79
C ASN A 59 3.05 41.35 4.56
N SER A 60 3.32 40.44 5.51
CA SER A 60 2.69 39.10 5.56
C SER A 60 1.78 38.85 6.76
N GLU A 61 1.69 39.76 7.73
CA GLU A 61 0.85 39.53 8.92
C GLU A 61 -0.64 39.79 8.68
N SER A 62 -1.01 40.61 7.69
CA SER A 62 -2.44 40.92 7.43
C SER A 62 -3.18 39.82 6.66
N ASN A 63 -2.50 39.01 5.85
CA ASN A 63 -3.14 37.95 5.04
C ASN A 63 -3.40 36.67 5.82
N ILE A 64 -2.58 36.35 6.82
CA ILE A 64 -2.76 35.15 7.64
C ILE A 64 -3.94 35.30 8.61
N ASN A 65 -4.16 36.50 9.15
CA ASN A 65 -5.26 36.74 10.10
C ASN A 65 -6.64 36.66 9.41
N GLU A 66 -6.75 37.08 8.14
CA GLU A 66 -8.00 37.01 7.37
C GLU A 66 -8.41 35.56 7.03
N VAL A 67 -7.43 34.65 6.86
CA VAL A 67 -7.70 33.21 6.63
C VAL A 67 -8.01 32.48 7.94
N LEU A 68 -7.54 33.00 9.08
CA LEU A 68 -7.74 32.40 10.40
C LEU A 68 -9.07 32.81 11.07
N GLU A 69 -9.67 33.95 10.69
CA GLU A 69 -10.96 34.41 11.23
C GLU A 69 -12.14 33.47 10.90
N GLY A 70 -12.01 32.58 9.91
CA GLY A 70 -13.04 31.59 9.57
C GLY A 70 -13.05 30.33 10.45
N PHE A 71 -12.11 30.18 11.37
CA PHE A 71 -11.97 28.99 12.24
C PHE A 71 -12.34 29.26 13.71
N ASP A 72 -12.56 30.52 14.09
CA ASP A 72 -12.88 30.95 15.46
C ASP A 72 -14.38 31.08 15.73
N ASP A 73 -15.24 30.59 14.82
CA ASP A 73 -16.65 30.37 15.13
C ASP A 73 -16.77 29.21 16.13
N GLU A 74 -16.68 29.55 17.42
CA GLU A 74 -17.06 28.64 18.49
C GLU A 74 -18.48 28.12 18.23
N PRO A 75 -18.71 26.80 18.28
CA PRO A 75 -20.03 26.25 18.05
C PRO A 75 -20.97 26.82 19.11
N LYS A 76 -21.96 27.60 18.66
CA LYS A 76 -23.06 28.03 19.52
C LYS A 76 -23.74 26.77 20.06
N GLU A 77 -23.56 26.53 21.36
CA GLU A 77 -24.31 25.53 22.11
C GLU A 77 -25.80 25.77 21.89
N GLY A 78 -26.42 24.88 21.11
CA GLY A 78 -27.81 25.04 20.74
C GLY A 78 -28.22 24.05 19.67
N GLN A 79 -28.67 22.87 20.12
CA GLN A 79 -29.46 21.90 19.36
C GLN A 79 -28.69 21.11 18.28
N GLY A 80 -28.18 19.94 18.67
CA GLY A 80 -27.57 19.02 17.70
C GLY A 80 -27.50 17.54 18.11
N GLU A 81 -27.80 17.19 19.36
CA GLU A 81 -27.75 15.77 19.78
C GLU A 81 -28.93 14.94 19.23
N SER A 82 -30.04 15.58 18.84
CA SER A 82 -31.22 14.87 18.33
C SER A 82 -31.10 14.38 16.87
N GLY A 83 -30.21 14.96 16.06
CA GLY A 83 -30.08 14.62 14.64
C GLY A 83 -29.07 13.51 14.35
N LEU A 84 -28.09 13.32 15.24
CA LEU A 84 -27.08 12.27 15.09
C LEU A 84 -27.62 10.90 15.51
N GLU A 85 -28.50 10.86 16.53
CA GLU A 85 -29.14 9.62 16.96
C GLU A 85 -30.14 9.09 15.92
N GLU A 86 -30.89 9.97 15.25
CA GLU A 86 -31.78 9.59 14.14
C GLU A 86 -30.99 9.04 12.93
N ALA A 87 -29.79 9.56 12.66
CA ALA A 87 -28.92 9.02 11.61
C ALA A 87 -28.28 7.65 11.96
N LEU A 88 -28.26 7.27 13.25
CA LEU A 88 -27.64 6.03 13.75
C LEU A 88 -28.67 4.92 14.06
N THR A 89 -29.94 5.26 14.22
CA THR A 89 -31.02 4.28 14.53
C THR A 89 -31.23 3.21 13.46
N GLY A 90 -30.78 3.42 12.22
CA GLY A 90 -30.82 2.41 11.15
C GLY A 90 -29.81 1.27 11.28
N PHE A 91 -28.87 1.35 12.24
CA PHE A 91 -27.82 0.35 12.45
C PHE A 91 -28.02 -0.53 13.69
N ASP A 92 -29.00 -0.19 14.55
CA ASP A 92 -29.21 -0.82 15.86
C ASP A 92 -30.40 -1.81 15.91
N GLU A 93 -31.01 -2.15 14.77
CA GLU A 93 -31.98 -3.26 14.71
C GLU A 93 -31.27 -4.62 14.86
N ALA A 94 -30.92 -4.96 16.09
CA ALA A 94 -30.70 -6.33 16.51
C ALA A 94 -32.07 -7.05 16.57
N PRO A 95 -32.28 -8.15 15.83
CA PRO A 95 -33.55 -8.87 15.87
C PRO A 95 -33.71 -9.65 17.19
N GLU A 96 -34.36 -9.02 18.17
CA GLU A 96 -34.86 -9.67 19.39
C GLU A 96 -36.13 -10.48 19.09
N LYS A 97 -35.89 -11.76 18.77
CA LYS A 97 -36.69 -12.98 18.96
C LYS A 97 -38.18 -12.84 19.35
N SER A 98 -39.05 -13.39 18.50
CA SER A 98 -40.21 -14.18 18.97
C SER A 98 -40.65 -15.21 17.92
N GLY A 99 -40.94 -16.44 18.37
CA GLY A 99 -41.74 -17.40 17.59
C GLY A 99 -41.05 -18.73 17.28
N LYS A 100 -41.54 -19.79 17.93
CA LYS A 100 -41.13 -21.19 17.85
C LYS A 100 -41.00 -21.74 16.41
N GLY A 101 -39.94 -22.54 16.21
CA GLY A 101 -39.98 -23.73 15.35
C GLY A 101 -39.99 -23.49 13.84
N ARG A 102 -38.99 -22.80 13.30
CA ARG A 102 -38.49 -23.16 11.97
C ARG A 102 -37.39 -24.20 12.17
N PRO A 103 -37.31 -25.28 11.36
CA PRO A 103 -36.07 -26.04 11.32
C PRO A 103 -34.99 -25.02 11.02
N ASP A 104 -34.05 -24.92 11.96
CA ASP A 104 -32.84 -24.13 11.83
C ASP A 104 -32.12 -24.79 10.64
N VAL A 105 -32.47 -24.37 9.42
CA VAL A 105 -31.61 -24.50 8.26
C VAL A 105 -30.51 -23.49 8.56
N ARG A 106 -29.69 -23.84 9.56
CA ARG A 106 -28.29 -23.52 9.57
C ARG A 106 -27.88 -24.01 8.20
N ALA A 107 -27.76 -23.07 7.28
CA ALA A 107 -26.77 -23.20 6.25
C ALA A 107 -25.51 -23.53 7.04
N ASP A 108 -25.25 -24.83 7.16
CA ASP A 108 -23.96 -25.39 7.47
C ASP A 108 -23.11 -24.89 6.31
N ARG A 109 -22.73 -23.60 6.40
CA ARG A 109 -21.68 -23.05 5.58
C ARG A 109 -20.52 -23.82 6.11
N ASP A 110 -20.19 -24.90 5.40
CA ASP A 110 -18.95 -25.64 5.51
C ASP A 110 -17.90 -24.62 5.90
N ARG A 111 -17.57 -24.59 7.19
CA ARG A 111 -16.65 -23.61 7.75
C ARG A 111 -15.30 -24.10 7.27
N GLN A 112 -15.00 -23.76 6.04
CA GLN A 112 -13.88 -24.28 5.29
C GLN A 112 -12.65 -23.99 6.13
N GLU A 113 -12.17 -25.04 6.83
CA GLU A 113 -11.11 -24.91 7.81
C GLU A 113 -9.86 -24.49 7.05
N LYS A 114 -9.58 -23.18 7.08
CA LYS A 114 -8.41 -22.63 6.41
C LYS A 114 -7.19 -23.36 6.98
N PRO A 115 -6.29 -23.84 6.11
CA PRO A 115 -5.09 -24.53 6.57
C PRO A 115 -4.31 -23.64 7.53
N ASN A 116 -4.00 -24.12 8.75
CA ASN A 116 -3.31 -23.29 9.75
C ASN A 116 -1.89 -22.86 9.32
N TRP A 117 -1.32 -23.56 8.34
CA TRP A 117 0.04 -23.41 7.87
C TRP A 117 0.19 -22.27 6.86
N LEU A 118 -0.91 -21.84 6.23
CA LEU A 118 -0.92 -20.76 5.24
C LEU A 118 -1.95 -19.70 5.61
N GLN A 119 -1.46 -18.48 5.78
CA GLN A 119 -2.31 -17.29 5.83
C GLN A 119 -2.07 -16.50 4.55
N LEU A 120 -3.13 -16.34 3.78
CA LEU A 120 -3.15 -15.53 2.56
C LEU A 120 -4.06 -14.33 2.80
N SER A 121 -3.56 -13.14 2.50
CA SER A 121 -4.29 -11.88 2.57
C SER A 121 -3.95 -11.02 1.36
N GLY A 122 -4.82 -10.08 1.01
CA GLY A 122 -4.58 -9.17 -0.09
C GLY A 122 -5.63 -8.08 -0.15
N ALA A 123 -5.39 -7.09 -1.00
CA ALA A 123 -6.32 -6.01 -1.27
C ALA A 123 -6.37 -5.72 -2.77
N LEU A 124 -7.53 -5.24 -3.22
CA LEU A 124 -7.73 -4.69 -4.55
C LEU A 124 -8.28 -3.27 -4.40
N SER A 125 -7.70 -2.31 -5.08
CA SER A 125 -8.07 -0.90 -5.01
C SER A 125 -8.14 -0.30 -6.40
N ILE A 126 -9.18 0.51 -6.64
CA ILE A 126 -9.35 1.28 -7.88
C ILE A 126 -9.55 2.73 -7.45
N GLY A 127 -8.80 3.65 -8.06
CA GLY A 127 -8.90 5.08 -7.78
C GLY A 127 -8.76 5.91 -9.05
N SER A 128 -9.59 6.95 -9.16
CA SER A 128 -9.60 7.88 -10.29
C SER A 128 -9.43 9.32 -9.82
N SER A 129 -8.85 10.19 -10.65
CA SER A 129 -8.70 11.63 -10.36
C SER A 129 -8.91 12.45 -11.62
N ILE A 130 -9.68 13.54 -11.50
CA ILE A 130 -9.97 14.47 -12.60
C ILE A 130 -9.64 15.89 -12.16
N ASN A 131 -8.84 16.58 -12.95
CA ASN A 131 -8.34 17.93 -12.70
C ASN A 131 -9.08 18.94 -13.60
N PHE A 132 -9.83 19.87 -13.01
CA PHE A 132 -10.69 20.83 -13.73
C PHE A 132 -10.14 22.26 -13.83
N ALA A 133 -9.24 22.65 -12.93
CA ALA A 133 -8.66 24.00 -12.86
C ALA A 133 -7.14 23.91 -12.74
N HIS A 134 -6.49 23.59 -13.87
CA HIS A 134 -5.03 23.48 -13.95
C HIS A 134 -4.55 24.28 -15.16
N ASP A 135 -3.43 24.97 -15.00
CA ASP A 135 -2.84 25.78 -16.07
C ASP A 135 -2.42 24.91 -17.25
N SER A 136 -2.26 25.53 -18.43
CA SER A 136 -1.75 24.81 -19.59
C SER A 136 -0.29 24.46 -19.34
N PRO A 137 0.15 23.22 -19.63
CA PRO A 137 1.54 22.82 -19.44
C PRO A 137 2.47 23.65 -20.33
N GLU A 138 3.72 23.82 -19.90
CA GLU A 138 4.75 24.39 -20.76
C GLU A 138 5.11 23.43 -21.91
N ALA A 139 5.80 23.94 -22.94
CA ALA A 139 6.20 23.11 -24.06
C ALA A 139 7.17 22.01 -23.62
N GLY A 140 6.75 20.75 -23.76
CA GLY A 140 7.53 19.58 -23.34
C GLY A 140 7.15 19.02 -21.98
N GLU A 141 6.22 19.65 -21.25
CA GLU A 141 5.68 19.12 -19.99
C GLU A 141 4.46 18.23 -20.23
N THR A 142 4.22 17.31 -19.29
CA THR A 142 3.04 16.44 -19.31
C THR A 142 1.77 17.22 -18.97
N ASP A 143 0.73 17.08 -19.79
CA ASP A 143 -0.58 17.68 -19.50
C ASP A 143 -1.33 16.86 -18.43
N TYR A 144 -1.53 17.44 -17.24
CA TYR A 144 -2.28 16.81 -16.16
C TYR A 144 -3.76 17.22 -16.09
N ARG A 145 -4.29 17.98 -17.05
CA ARG A 145 -5.70 18.36 -17.11
C ARG A 145 -6.59 17.16 -17.43
N GLY A 146 -7.85 17.26 -17.01
CA GLY A 146 -8.83 16.19 -17.22
C GLY A 146 -8.51 14.97 -16.37
N LEU A 147 -8.69 13.77 -16.94
CA LEU A 147 -8.39 12.52 -16.25
C LEU A 147 -6.88 12.37 -16.01
N SER A 148 -6.43 12.57 -14.78
CA SER A 148 -5.00 12.49 -14.42
C SER A 148 -4.60 11.13 -13.87
N ARG A 149 -5.57 10.33 -13.42
CA ARG A 149 -5.34 9.01 -12.84
C ARG A 149 -6.56 8.11 -12.98
N LEU A 150 -6.32 6.85 -13.31
CA LEU A 150 -7.27 5.74 -13.25
C LEU A 150 -6.49 4.46 -12.86
N LYS A 151 -6.07 4.41 -11.60
CA LYS A 151 -5.13 3.40 -11.09
C LYS A 151 -5.87 2.22 -10.47
N THR A 152 -5.52 1.02 -10.92
CA THR A 152 -5.87 -0.24 -10.26
C THR A 152 -4.64 -0.79 -9.56
N LYS A 153 -4.72 -1.06 -8.26
CA LYS A 153 -3.65 -1.66 -7.46
C LYS A 153 -4.14 -2.96 -6.83
N ALA A 154 -3.33 -4.00 -6.92
CA ALA A 154 -3.55 -5.27 -6.24
C ALA A 154 -2.36 -5.60 -5.35
N SER A 155 -2.61 -6.05 -4.12
CA SER A 155 -1.58 -6.51 -3.19
C SER A 155 -1.89 -7.90 -2.69
N LEU A 156 -0.84 -8.69 -2.46
CA LEU A 156 -0.94 -10.05 -1.94
C LEU A 156 0.17 -10.30 -0.92
N GLU A 157 -0.20 -10.94 0.17
CA GLU A 157 0.70 -11.38 1.23
C GLU A 157 0.41 -12.86 1.54
N ALA A 158 1.48 -13.66 1.58
CA ALA A 158 1.48 -15.04 2.03
C ALA A 158 2.40 -15.20 3.23
N LYS A 159 1.85 -15.75 4.32
CA LYS A 159 2.59 -16.12 5.53
C LYS A 159 2.49 -17.63 5.74
N VAL A 160 3.64 -18.29 5.68
CA VAL A 160 3.77 -19.74 5.73
C VAL A 160 4.42 -20.16 7.05
N LYS A 161 3.74 -20.98 7.85
CA LYS A 161 4.30 -21.62 9.05
C LYS A 161 4.95 -22.94 8.64
N LEU A 162 6.29 -23.00 8.69
CA LEU A 162 7.05 -24.20 8.36
C LEU A 162 7.16 -25.15 9.57
N SER A 163 7.19 -24.58 10.77
CA SER A 163 7.16 -25.28 12.05
C SER A 163 6.59 -24.34 13.13
N PRO A 164 6.38 -24.80 14.38
CA PRO A 164 5.97 -23.91 15.47
C PRO A 164 6.94 -22.74 15.74
N SER A 165 8.20 -22.86 15.31
CA SER A 165 9.26 -21.88 15.58
C SER A 165 9.88 -21.29 14.32
N CYS A 166 9.36 -21.59 13.12
CA CYS A 166 9.92 -21.14 11.84
C CYS A 166 8.78 -20.71 10.89
N GLN A 167 8.87 -19.51 10.34
CA GLN A 167 7.90 -18.94 9.39
C GLN A 167 8.58 -18.19 8.24
N VAL A 168 7.89 -18.12 7.11
CA VAL A 168 8.25 -17.30 5.94
C VAL A 168 7.12 -16.32 5.67
N LYS A 169 7.45 -15.08 5.34
CA LYS A 169 6.51 -14.08 4.86
C LYS A 169 6.99 -13.58 3.50
N VAL A 170 6.08 -13.52 2.53
CA VAL A 170 6.28 -12.88 1.23
C VAL A 170 5.07 -12.01 0.96
N GLY A 171 5.29 -10.74 0.64
CA GLY A 171 4.26 -9.78 0.29
C GLY A 171 4.74 -8.88 -0.82
N GLY A 172 3.82 -8.46 -1.67
CA GLY A 172 4.10 -7.56 -2.78
C GLY A 172 2.83 -7.01 -3.38
N HIS A 173 3.00 -6.08 -4.30
CA HIS A 173 1.91 -5.42 -4.97
C HIS A 173 2.23 -5.09 -6.42
N VAL A 174 1.17 -4.86 -7.19
CA VAL A 174 1.25 -4.38 -8.56
C VAL A 174 0.24 -3.25 -8.74
N PHE A 175 0.53 -2.30 -9.62
CA PHE A 175 -0.48 -1.36 -10.10
C PHE A 175 -0.35 -1.12 -11.60
N TYR A 176 -1.46 -0.70 -12.20
CA TYR A 176 -1.52 -0.13 -13.55
C TYR A 176 -2.46 1.07 -13.57
N ASP A 177 -2.05 2.15 -14.22
CA ASP A 177 -2.79 3.39 -14.38
C ASP A 177 -3.31 3.54 -15.81
N PHE A 178 -4.61 3.34 -15.98
CA PHE A 178 -5.27 3.38 -17.29
C PHE A 178 -5.43 4.81 -17.84
N ALA A 179 -5.17 5.86 -17.05
CA ALA A 179 -5.30 7.23 -17.54
C ALA A 179 -4.37 7.50 -18.74
N TYR A 180 -3.15 6.97 -18.71
CA TYR A 180 -2.18 7.12 -19.80
C TYR A 180 -2.64 6.44 -21.09
N ALA A 181 -3.21 5.24 -21.00
CA ALA A 181 -3.77 4.54 -22.15
C ALA A 181 -5.01 5.26 -22.74
N ILE A 182 -5.79 5.94 -21.89
CA ILE A 182 -6.98 6.71 -22.33
C ILE A 182 -6.58 8.04 -22.98
N LYS A 183 -5.50 8.67 -22.49
CA LYS A 183 -4.99 9.96 -22.97
C LYS A 183 -4.00 9.86 -24.13
N ASP A 184 -3.87 8.67 -24.71
CA ASP A 184 -2.83 8.31 -25.66
C ASP A 184 -1.42 8.30 -25.04
N ARG A 185 -0.80 7.12 -25.05
CA ARG A 185 0.45 6.88 -24.34
C ARG A 185 1.61 7.70 -24.94
N ASP A 186 1.51 8.03 -26.23
CA ASP A 186 2.54 8.76 -26.97
C ASP A 186 2.62 10.26 -26.58
N GLU A 187 1.65 10.78 -25.82
CA GLU A 187 1.68 12.15 -25.28
C GLU A 187 2.56 12.30 -24.02
N PHE A 188 3.09 11.19 -23.49
CA PHE A 188 3.85 11.16 -22.25
C PHE A 188 5.31 10.79 -22.51
N THR A 189 6.22 11.33 -21.69
CA THR A 189 7.64 10.95 -21.75
C THR A 189 7.85 9.53 -21.24
N ASP A 190 8.92 8.89 -21.71
CA ASP A 190 9.29 7.54 -21.24
C ASP A 190 9.50 7.51 -19.72
N ASP A 191 10.14 8.54 -19.15
CA ASP A 191 10.36 8.67 -17.71
C ASP A 191 9.05 8.66 -16.91
N VAL A 192 8.02 9.38 -17.39
CA VAL A 192 6.71 9.44 -16.74
C VAL A 192 6.02 8.09 -16.81
N LEU A 193 6.06 7.44 -17.96
CA LEU A 193 5.42 6.13 -18.14
C LEU A 193 6.12 5.05 -17.32
N GLU A 194 7.45 5.08 -17.24
CA GLU A 194 8.23 4.15 -16.43
C GLU A 194 7.87 4.25 -14.94
N HIS A 195 7.71 5.47 -14.41
CA HIS A 195 7.47 5.68 -12.98
C HIS A 195 5.99 5.62 -12.58
N TYR A 196 5.06 6.01 -13.44
CA TYR A 196 3.67 6.25 -13.05
C TYR A 196 2.64 5.36 -13.74
N GLU A 197 2.95 4.78 -14.90
CA GLU A 197 2.01 3.92 -15.63
C GLU A 197 1.78 2.60 -14.86
N LYS A 198 2.85 1.97 -14.37
CA LYS A 198 2.76 0.65 -13.76
C LYS A 198 3.91 0.38 -12.80
N GLU A 199 3.67 -0.52 -11.86
CA GLU A 199 4.70 -1.01 -10.94
C GLU A 199 4.41 -2.46 -10.56
N ALA A 200 5.48 -3.18 -10.26
CA ALA A 200 5.43 -4.47 -9.59
C ALA A 200 6.55 -4.52 -8.57
N GLU A 201 6.19 -4.55 -7.28
CA GLU A 201 7.15 -4.49 -6.19
C GLU A 201 6.93 -5.63 -5.19
N LEU A 202 8.04 -6.12 -4.64
CA LEU A 202 8.06 -7.03 -3.50
C LEU A 202 8.26 -6.22 -2.22
N ASP A 203 7.22 -6.12 -1.40
CA ASP A 203 7.16 -5.29 -0.19
C ASP A 203 8.00 -5.92 0.94
N GLU A 204 7.68 -7.18 1.28
CA GLU A 204 8.33 -7.94 2.34
C GLU A 204 8.69 -9.34 1.84
N ALA A 205 9.89 -9.81 2.16
CA ALA A 205 10.30 -11.18 1.92
C ALA A 205 11.33 -11.57 2.98
N TYR A 206 10.88 -12.27 4.02
CA TYR A 206 11.75 -12.68 5.10
C TYR A 206 11.46 -14.09 5.59
N PHE A 207 12.50 -14.68 6.15
CA PHE A 207 12.44 -15.85 7.00
C PHE A 207 12.58 -15.42 8.46
N GLN A 208 11.82 -16.04 9.35
CA GLN A 208 11.92 -15.82 10.79
C GLN A 208 11.93 -17.16 11.52
N GLY A 209 12.81 -17.31 12.51
CA GLY A 209 12.73 -18.43 13.44
C GLY A 209 13.59 -18.30 14.69
N ALA A 210 13.30 -19.13 15.68
CA ALA A 210 14.05 -19.17 16.93
C ALA A 210 15.43 -19.83 16.75
N LEU A 211 16.49 -19.14 17.19
CA LEU A 211 17.87 -19.67 17.23
C LEU A 211 18.19 -20.33 18.56
N LEU A 212 17.77 -19.69 19.67
CA LEU A 212 17.98 -20.11 21.06
C LEU A 212 16.71 -19.80 21.86
N PRO A 213 16.52 -20.36 23.06
CA PRO A 213 15.48 -19.91 23.98
C PRO A 213 15.64 -18.41 24.25
N GLY A 214 14.68 -17.60 23.80
CA GLY A 214 14.70 -16.14 23.94
C GLY A 214 15.45 -15.36 22.85
N LEU A 215 15.94 -16.02 21.80
CA LEU A 215 16.56 -15.35 20.64
C LEU A 215 15.90 -15.77 19.34
N ASP A 216 15.20 -14.82 18.71
CA ASP A 216 14.65 -14.97 17.37
C ASP A 216 15.56 -14.30 16.34
N LEU A 217 15.73 -14.96 15.19
CA LEU A 217 16.40 -14.41 14.03
C LEU A 217 15.37 -14.15 12.93
N LYS A 218 15.48 -12.98 12.32
CA LYS A 218 14.70 -12.59 11.15
C LYS A 218 15.64 -12.07 10.08
N VAL A 219 15.57 -12.64 8.89
CA VAL A 219 16.48 -12.32 7.78
C VAL A 219 15.67 -12.15 6.51
N GLY A 220 15.91 -11.04 5.81
CA GLY A 220 15.30 -10.73 4.52
C GLY A 220 14.84 -9.28 4.43
N ARG A 221 14.07 -8.97 3.39
CA ARG A 221 13.46 -7.67 3.19
C ARG A 221 12.26 -7.52 4.12
N GLN A 222 12.23 -6.43 4.86
CA GLN A 222 11.15 -6.10 5.78
C GLN A 222 10.89 -4.61 5.73
N ILE A 223 9.61 -4.24 5.81
CA ILE A 223 9.20 -2.88 6.10
C ILE A 223 9.31 -2.67 7.61
N VAL A 224 10.21 -1.78 8.03
CA VAL A 224 10.33 -1.37 9.43
C VAL A 224 9.52 -0.08 9.59
N VAL A 225 8.57 -0.08 10.52
CA VAL A 225 7.77 1.11 10.85
C VAL A 225 8.46 1.82 12.00
N TRP A 226 8.99 3.02 11.75
CA TRP A 226 9.79 3.79 12.73
C TRP A 226 8.97 4.79 13.56
N GLY A 227 7.65 4.69 13.56
CA GLY A 227 6.79 5.55 14.37
C GLY A 227 5.33 5.12 14.31
N LYS A 228 4.63 5.27 15.43
CA LYS A 228 3.17 5.18 15.52
C LYS A 228 2.72 6.54 16.06
N SER A 229 1.88 7.26 15.31
CA SER A 229 1.17 8.41 15.88
C SER A 229 0.05 7.85 16.75
N ASP A 230 0.06 8.20 18.03
CA ASP A 230 -1.06 7.98 18.97
C ASP A 230 -2.01 9.18 18.91
#